data_AF-A0A7C2DKI1-F1
#
_entry.id   AF-A0A7C2DKI1-F1
#
_cell.length_a   1.000
_cell.length_b   1.000
_cell.length_c   1.000
_cell.angle_alpha   90.00
_cell.angle_beta   90.00
_cell.angle_gamma   90.00
#
_symmetry.space_group_name_H-M   'P 1'
#
loop_
_entity.id
_entity.type
_entity.pdbx_description
1 polymer ?
#
loop_
_entity_poly.entity_id
_entity_poly.type
_entity_poly.pdbx_seq_one_letter_code
_entity_poly.pdbx_strand_id
1 'polypeptide(L)'
;MRWQPAPDIHRRLVRIARALGFDHVDPQRVHCLRVFGSRANAYARIWGLPQIFQRALRVRAHYVVEVLMPDFGRLSRAQQDRVLIHELLHIPRTFSGGLRPERAPRFAITHHTVSRLYRQYLTAARGRSGVGRSSAGHNGAGRSGAPRLRRPPQRRAAAGRGRGSAGRGAGRGPGVRGAGLRTASDRR
;
A
#
# COMPACT_ATOMS: atom_id res chain seq x y z
N MET A 1 18.08 -13.89 14.59
CA MET A 1 16.86 -13.65 13.77
C MET A 1 17.15 -14.11 12.35
N ARG A 2 16.14 -14.63 11.65
CA ARG A 2 16.24 -15.07 10.25
C ARG A 2 15.12 -14.45 9.41
N TRP A 3 15.46 -13.88 8.26
CA TRP A 3 14.52 -13.31 7.30
C TRP A 3 14.42 -14.19 6.06
N GLN A 4 13.20 -14.38 5.56
CA GLN A 4 12.94 -15.12 4.32
C GLN A 4 11.92 -14.35 3.47
N PRO A 5 12.11 -14.26 2.14
CA PRO A 5 11.10 -13.70 1.25
C PRO A 5 9.73 -14.39 1.41
N ALA A 6 8.66 -13.60 1.38
CA ALA A 6 7.29 -14.08 1.53
C ALA A 6 6.41 -13.71 0.32
N PRO A 7 6.65 -14.31 -0.87
CA PRO A 7 5.95 -13.96 -2.10
C PRO A 7 4.43 -14.25 -2.03
N ASP A 8 4.02 -15.24 -1.25
CA ASP A 8 2.60 -15.54 -1.02
C ASP A 8 1.91 -14.45 -0.17
N ILE A 9 2.59 -13.92 0.85
CA ILE A 9 2.12 -12.78 1.64
C ILE A 9 2.07 -11.52 0.77
N HIS A 10 3.09 -11.29 -0.07
CA HIS A 10 3.10 -10.17 -1.03
C HIS A 10 1.92 -10.23 -2.00
N ARG A 11 1.70 -11.36 -2.68
CA ARG A 11 0.55 -11.54 -3.58
C ARG A 11 -0.79 -11.29 -2.88
N ARG A 12 -0.90 -11.72 -1.63
CA ARG A 12 -2.10 -11.52 -0.81
C ARG A 12 -2.29 -10.05 -0.43
N LEU A 13 -1.24 -9.38 0.01
CA LEU A 13 -1.24 -7.96 0.36
C LEU A 13 -1.61 -7.09 -0.85
N VAL A 14 -1.03 -7.36 -2.02
CA VAL A 14 -1.37 -6.68 -3.28
C VAL A 14 -2.85 -6.87 -3.64
N ARG A 15 -3.38 -8.08 -3.46
CA ARG A 15 -4.80 -8.38 -3.71
C ARG A 15 -5.73 -7.57 -2.80
N ILE A 16 -5.39 -7.49 -1.51
CA ILE A 16 -6.13 -6.70 -0.51
C ILE A 16 -6.07 -5.22 -0.89
N ALA A 17 -4.88 -4.66 -1.15
CA ALA A 17 -4.70 -3.26 -1.51
C ALA A 17 -5.55 -2.88 -2.74
N ARG A 18 -5.51 -3.69 -3.80
CA ARG A 18 -6.33 -3.49 -5.01
C ARG A 18 -7.84 -3.62 -4.76
N ALA A 19 -8.26 -4.52 -3.88
CA ALA A 19 -9.68 -4.70 -3.55
C ALA A 19 -10.24 -3.54 -2.72
N LEU A 20 -9.39 -2.87 -1.94
CA LEU A 20 -9.75 -1.74 -1.09
C LEU A 20 -9.52 -0.36 -1.75
N GLY A 21 -9.09 -0.31 -3.02
CA GLY A 21 -8.81 0.94 -3.72
C GLY A 21 -7.61 1.71 -3.13
N PHE A 22 -6.59 1.00 -2.66
CA PHE A 22 -5.36 1.59 -2.16
C PHE A 22 -4.39 1.84 -3.32
N ASP A 23 -4.82 2.64 -4.30
CA ASP A 23 -4.08 2.91 -5.55
C ASP A 23 -2.74 3.63 -5.32
N HIS A 24 -2.56 4.23 -4.14
CA HIS A 24 -1.30 4.84 -3.71
C HIS A 24 -0.22 3.82 -3.35
N VAL A 25 -0.57 2.54 -3.16
CA VAL A 25 0.37 1.48 -2.79
C VAL A 25 0.94 0.85 -4.05
N ASP A 26 2.21 1.12 -4.32
CA ASP A 26 2.95 0.56 -5.45
C ASP A 26 3.47 -0.87 -5.13
N PRO A 27 2.94 -1.93 -5.77
CA PRO A 27 3.34 -3.31 -5.48
C PRO A 27 4.83 -3.62 -5.71
N GLN A 28 5.48 -2.88 -6.62
CA GLN A 28 6.90 -3.09 -6.93
C GLN A 28 7.82 -2.57 -5.83
N ARG A 29 7.32 -1.64 -5.00
CA ARG A 29 8.07 -1.00 -3.92
C ARG A 29 7.58 -1.40 -2.53
N VAL A 30 6.77 -2.46 -2.46
CA VAL A 30 6.39 -3.13 -1.22
C VAL A 30 6.96 -4.54 -1.23
N HIS A 31 7.69 -4.89 -0.18
CA HIS A 31 8.29 -6.21 -0.01
C HIS A 31 7.70 -6.91 1.21
N CYS A 32 7.62 -8.23 1.17
CA CYS A 32 7.13 -9.01 2.31
C CYS A 32 8.15 -10.04 2.76
N LEU A 33 8.38 -10.12 4.07
CA LEU A 33 9.32 -11.04 4.69
C LEU A 33 8.63 -11.87 5.78
N ARG A 34 9.03 -13.14 5.92
CA ARG A 34 8.81 -13.93 7.14
C ARG A 34 10.03 -13.77 8.03
N VAL A 35 9.80 -13.49 9.31
CA VAL A 35 10.86 -13.31 10.29
C VAL A 35 10.72 -14.34 11.40
N PHE A 36 11.80 -15.07 11.66
CA PHE A 36 11.87 -16.11 12.69
C PHE A 36 12.80 -15.70 13.82
N GLY A 37 12.48 -16.14 15.05
CA GLY A 37 13.26 -15.85 16.25
C GLY A 37 13.13 -14.40 16.73
N SER A 38 12.02 -13.73 16.41
CA SER A 38 11.67 -12.44 17.00
C SER A 38 11.13 -12.64 18.42
N ARG A 39 11.53 -11.78 19.35
CA ARG A 39 10.96 -11.69 20.71
C ARG A 39 9.90 -10.59 20.85
N ALA A 40 9.57 -9.93 19.73
CA ALA A 40 8.58 -8.86 19.73
C ALA A 40 7.16 -9.43 19.93
N ASN A 41 6.36 -8.76 20.76
CA ASN A 41 4.94 -9.09 20.92
C ASN A 41 4.12 -8.41 19.82
N ALA A 42 4.19 -8.95 18.61
CA ALA A 42 3.43 -8.51 17.44
C ALA A 42 3.26 -9.65 16.44
N TYR A 43 2.23 -9.60 15.60
CA TYR A 43 2.05 -10.56 14.51
C TYR A 43 2.76 -10.11 13.23
N ALA A 44 2.81 -8.81 12.98
CA ALA A 44 3.48 -8.22 11.85
C ALA A 44 4.02 -6.83 12.22
N ARG A 45 4.91 -6.31 11.38
CA ARG A 45 5.40 -4.94 11.43
C ARG A 45 5.53 -4.40 10.01
N ILE A 46 5.49 -3.09 9.89
CA ILE A 46 5.81 -2.39 8.65
C ILE A 46 6.93 -1.40 8.86
N TRP A 47 7.78 -1.30 7.84
CA TRP A 47 8.88 -0.37 7.76
C TRP A 47 8.72 0.47 6.49
N GLY A 48 8.90 1.77 6.60
CA GLY A 48 9.07 2.66 5.45
C GLY A 48 10.53 3.06 5.32
N LEU A 49 11.04 3.14 4.08
CA LEU A 49 12.41 3.56 3.81
C LEU A 49 12.55 5.08 4.06
N PRO A 50 13.32 5.54 5.07
CA PRO A 50 13.42 6.97 5.37
C PRO A 50 14.03 7.78 4.22
N GLN A 51 13.66 9.06 4.10
CA GLN A 51 14.09 9.92 2.99
C GLN A 51 15.61 10.06 2.86
N ILE A 52 16.35 9.99 3.97
CA ILE A 52 17.81 10.06 3.93
C ILE A 52 18.42 8.89 3.15
N PHE A 53 17.92 7.67 3.35
CA PHE A 53 18.36 6.49 2.62
C PHE A 53 17.91 6.51 1.17
N GLN A 54 16.70 7.00 0.90
CA GLN A 54 16.24 7.20 -0.48
C GLN A 54 17.20 8.08 -1.27
N ARG A 55 17.64 9.21 -0.68
CA ARG A 55 18.60 10.13 -1.31
C ARG A 55 19.99 9.50 -1.47
N ALA A 56 20.52 8.91 -0.40
CA ALA A 56 21.86 8.32 -0.41
C ALA A 56 21.98 7.16 -1.42
N LEU A 57 20.96 6.30 -1.50
CA LEU A 57 20.95 5.13 -2.38
C LEU A 57 20.34 5.40 -3.76
N ARG A 58 19.86 6.63 -4.01
CA ARG A 58 19.17 7.03 -5.25
C ARG A 58 17.98 6.13 -5.61
N VAL A 59 17.25 5.69 -4.59
CA VAL A 59 16.03 4.88 -4.73
C VAL A 59 14.81 5.68 -4.27
N ARG A 60 13.63 5.34 -4.80
CA ARG A 60 12.36 5.91 -4.33
C ARG A 60 11.97 5.29 -2.98
N ALA A 61 10.91 5.81 -2.35
CA ALA A 61 10.33 5.20 -1.17
C ALA A 61 9.99 3.72 -1.40
N HIS A 62 10.39 2.87 -0.46
CA HIS A 62 10.04 1.45 -0.41
C HIS A 62 9.46 1.14 0.96
N TYR A 63 8.67 0.08 1.05
CA TYR A 63 8.10 -0.42 2.29
C TYR A 63 8.38 -1.91 2.43
N VAL A 64 8.60 -2.36 3.67
CA VAL A 64 8.76 -3.77 4.01
C VAL A 64 7.71 -4.13 5.04
N VAL A 65 6.88 -5.11 4.73
CA VAL A 65 5.96 -5.74 5.70
C VAL A 65 6.57 -7.05 6.13
N GLU A 66 6.85 -7.20 7.41
CA GLU A 66 7.32 -8.46 7.97
C GLU A 66 6.23 -9.13 8.81
N VAL A 67 6.07 -10.43 8.61
CA VAL A 67 5.21 -11.28 9.45
C VAL A 67 6.09 -12.10 10.40
N LEU A 68 5.75 -12.07 11.68
CA LEU A 68 6.54 -12.70 12.74
C LEU A 68 6.09 -14.14 12.96
N MET A 69 7.00 -15.08 12.74
CA MET A 69 6.76 -16.52 12.85
C MET A 69 7.32 -17.05 14.18
N PRO A 70 6.61 -18.00 14.84
CA PRO A 70 5.46 -18.75 14.34
C PRO A 70 4.09 -18.06 14.53
N ASP A 71 4.02 -17.00 15.33
CA ASP A 71 2.75 -16.44 15.84
C ASP A 71 1.78 -16.02 14.74
N PHE A 72 2.24 -15.32 13.71
CA PHE A 72 1.42 -14.98 12.55
C PHE A 72 0.87 -16.23 11.84
N GLY A 73 1.69 -17.28 11.76
CA GLY A 73 1.31 -18.54 11.12
C GLY A 73 0.19 -19.28 11.85
N ARG A 74 0.05 -19.08 13.17
CA ARG A 74 -1.00 -19.68 14.00
C ARG A 74 -2.35 -18.99 13.86
N LEU A 75 -2.38 -17.79 13.30
CA LEU A 75 -3.62 -17.05 13.07
C LEU A 75 -4.47 -17.71 11.98
N SER A 76 -5.79 -17.66 12.14
CA SER A 76 -6.71 -18.01 11.07
C SER A 76 -6.50 -17.10 9.85
N ARG A 77 -6.91 -17.56 8.67
CA ARG A 77 -6.84 -16.77 7.44
C ARG A 77 -7.47 -15.38 7.62
N ALA A 78 -8.65 -15.32 8.21
CA ALA A 78 -9.37 -14.07 8.45
C ALA A 78 -8.62 -13.11 9.40
N GLN A 79 -7.92 -13.63 10.42
CA GLN A 79 -7.10 -12.81 11.30
C GLN A 79 -5.84 -12.30 10.59
N GLN A 80 -5.19 -13.16 9.79
CA GLN A 80 -4.04 -12.74 8.98
C GLN A 80 -4.42 -11.62 8.00
N ASP A 81 -5.57 -11.69 7.32
CA ASP A 81 -6.02 -10.61 6.42
C ASP A 81 -6.20 -9.30 7.19
N ARG A 82 -6.80 -9.35 8.39
CA ARG A 82 -6.97 -8.15 9.24
C ARG A 82 -5.62 -7.55 9.65
N VAL A 83 -4.64 -8.38 10.01
CA VAL A 83 -3.27 -7.93 10.30
C VAL A 83 -2.64 -7.27 9.07
N LEU A 84 -2.72 -7.89 7.89
CA LEU A 84 -2.18 -7.29 6.66
C LEU A 84 -2.88 -5.97 6.28
N ILE A 85 -4.20 -5.86 6.52
CA ILE A 85 -4.95 -4.61 6.36
C ILE A 85 -4.43 -3.54 7.33
N HIS A 86 -4.18 -3.91 8.60
CA HIS A 86 -3.59 -3.00 9.60
C HIS A 86 -2.24 -2.46 9.11
N GLU A 87 -1.32 -3.32 8.68
CA GLU A 87 -0.02 -2.91 8.15
C GLU A 87 -0.16 -1.98 6.91
N LEU A 88 -1.08 -2.30 5.99
CA LEU A 88 -1.34 -1.45 4.81
C LEU A 88 -1.82 -0.04 5.18
N LEU A 89 -2.59 0.11 6.27
CA LEU A 89 -3.09 1.42 6.71
C LEU A 89 -2.01 2.36 7.23
N HIS A 90 -0.86 1.82 7.62
CA HIS A 90 0.30 2.61 7.99
C HIS A 90 0.99 3.25 6.76
N ILE A 91 0.73 2.78 5.54
CA ILE A 91 1.28 3.40 4.33
C ILE A 91 0.50 4.68 4.01
N PRO A 92 1.11 5.88 4.10
CA PRO A 92 0.44 7.13 3.80
C PRO A 92 0.08 7.22 2.30
N ARG A 93 -0.98 7.97 1.97
CA ARG A 93 -1.40 8.25 0.59
C ARG A 93 -0.31 8.89 -0.28
N THR A 94 0.64 9.60 0.34
CA THR A 94 1.79 10.22 -0.34
C THR A 94 2.89 9.22 -0.71
N PHE A 95 2.86 8.00 -0.15
CA PHE A 95 3.87 6.95 -0.35
C PHE A 95 5.31 7.47 -0.20
N SER A 96 5.54 8.32 0.81
CA SER A 96 6.79 9.09 0.97
C SER A 96 7.95 8.32 1.61
N GLY A 97 7.71 7.10 2.09
CA GLY A 97 8.63 6.32 2.92
C GLY A 97 8.45 6.56 4.42
N GLY A 98 7.59 7.50 4.82
CA GLY A 98 7.13 7.63 6.20
C GLY A 98 6.01 6.64 6.55
N LEU A 99 5.73 6.48 7.84
CA LEU A 99 4.63 5.68 8.36
C LEU A 99 3.57 6.58 8.99
N ARG A 100 2.31 6.26 8.75
CA ARG A 100 1.18 6.87 9.46
C ARG A 100 1.15 6.27 10.87
N PRO A 101 1.05 7.07 11.94
CA PRO A 101 0.90 6.54 13.28
C PRO A 101 -0.46 5.86 13.46
N GLU A 102 -0.58 4.98 14.44
CA GLU A 102 -1.84 4.30 14.75
C GLU A 102 -2.95 5.29 15.12
N ARG A 103 -2.60 6.38 15.79
CA ARG A 103 -3.50 7.48 16.13
C ARG A 103 -3.02 8.78 15.48
N ALA A 104 -3.88 9.37 14.65
CA ALA A 104 -3.71 10.70 14.10
C ALA A 104 -5.01 11.50 14.25
N PRO A 105 -4.97 12.85 14.26
CA PRO A 105 -6.15 13.69 14.52
C PRO A 105 -7.34 13.42 13.59
N ARG A 106 -7.07 13.05 12.33
CA ARG A 106 -8.11 12.80 11.31
C ARG A 106 -8.30 11.32 10.97
N PHE A 107 -7.54 10.43 11.62
CA PHE A 107 -7.55 9.02 11.28
C PHE A 107 -6.92 8.15 12.37
N ALA A 108 -7.61 7.09 12.78
CA ALA A 108 -7.06 6.10 13.68
C ALA A 108 -7.21 4.68 13.09
N ILE A 109 -6.13 3.92 13.19
CA ILE A 109 -6.06 2.50 12.83
C ILE A 109 -6.61 1.70 14.00
N THR A 110 -7.93 1.65 14.11
CA THR A 110 -8.61 0.91 15.18
C THR A 110 -9.07 -0.46 14.69
N HIS A 111 -9.39 -1.35 15.64
CA HIS A 111 -10.03 -2.64 15.34
C HIS A 111 -11.33 -2.47 14.52
N HIS A 112 -12.11 -1.41 14.79
CA HIS A 112 -13.32 -1.09 14.03
C HIS A 112 -13.00 -0.73 12.57
N THR A 113 -12.00 0.14 12.34
CA THR A 113 -11.55 0.52 10.99
C THR A 113 -11.08 -0.70 10.20
N VAL A 114 -10.25 -1.55 10.80
CA VAL A 114 -9.76 -2.79 10.20
C VAL A 114 -10.91 -3.76 9.89
N SER A 115 -11.83 -3.94 10.83
CA SER A 115 -13.00 -4.83 10.65
C SER A 115 -13.91 -4.36 9.52
N ARG A 116 -14.14 -3.05 9.40
CA ARG A 116 -14.91 -2.46 8.30
C ARG A 116 -14.25 -2.73 6.95
N LEU A 117 -12.95 -2.46 6.83
CA LEU A 117 -12.18 -2.71 5.61
C LEU A 117 -12.13 -4.20 5.28
N TYR A 118 -11.99 -5.07 6.28
CA TYR A 118 -12.03 -6.52 6.05
C TYR A 118 -13.37 -6.97 5.47
N ARG A 119 -14.50 -6.45 5.96
CA ARG A 119 -15.82 -6.72 5.35
C ARG A 119 -15.89 -6.22 3.90
N GLN A 120 -15.40 -5.02 3.62
CA GLN A 120 -15.33 -4.49 2.24
C GLN A 120 -14.47 -5.36 1.33
N TYR A 121 -13.33 -5.84 1.82
CA TYR A 121 -12.47 -6.79 1.12
C TYR A 121 -13.21 -8.09 0.78
N LEU A 122 -13.96 -8.67 1.73
CA LEU A 122 -14.76 -9.87 1.48
C LEU A 122 -15.83 -9.64 0.41
N THR A 123 -16.53 -8.51 0.45
CA THR A 123 -17.53 -8.15 -0.58
C THR A 123 -16.88 -8.01 -1.96
N ALA A 124 -15.77 -7.29 -2.06
CA ALA A 124 -15.03 -7.11 -3.31
C ALA A 124 -14.45 -8.43 -3.85
N ALA A 125 -14.01 -9.33 -2.96
CA ALA A 125 -13.52 -10.64 -3.35
C ALA A 125 -14.63 -11.54 -3.91
N ARG A 126 -15.84 -11.49 -3.34
CA ARG A 126 -17.02 -12.24 -3.82
C ARG A 126 -17.48 -11.76 -5.21
N GLY A 127 -17.48 -10.45 -5.45
CA GLY A 127 -17.87 -9.87 -6.74
C GLY A 127 -16.95 -10.27 -7.90
N ARG A 128 -15.67 -10.58 -7.62
CA ARG A 128 -14.73 -11.10 -8.63
C ARG A 128 -14.91 -12.58 -8.95
N SER A 129 -15.49 -13.37 -8.04
CA SER A 129 -15.76 -14.80 -8.29
C SER A 129 -17.07 -15.05 -9.06
N GLY A 130 -17.92 -14.03 -9.21
CA GLY A 130 -19.22 -14.13 -9.92
C GLY A 130 -19.20 -13.73 -11.40
N VAL A 131 -18.07 -13.25 -11.93
CA VAL A 131 -17.92 -12.90 -13.34
C VAL A 131 -17.05 -13.96 -14.01
N GLY A 132 -17.69 -15.01 -14.54
CA GLY A 132 -16.97 -16.03 -15.31
C GLY A 132 -17.66 -17.40 -15.42
N ARG A 133 -18.89 -17.45 -15.94
CA ARG A 133 -19.44 -18.62 -16.67
C ARG A 133 -20.73 -18.26 -17.40
N SER A 134 -20.59 -17.58 -18.55
CA SER A 134 -21.56 -17.65 -19.64
C SER A 134 -20.82 -17.70 -20.97
N SER A 135 -20.89 -18.87 -21.58
CA SER A 135 -20.54 -19.19 -22.95
C SER A 135 -21.46 -18.48 -23.94
N ALA A 136 -20.89 -17.91 -25.00
CA ALA A 136 -21.57 -17.76 -26.29
C ALA A 136 -20.55 -18.02 -27.39
N GLY A 137 -20.58 -19.23 -27.93
CA GLY A 137 -20.10 -19.49 -29.28
C GLY A 137 -21.20 -19.10 -30.27
N HIS A 138 -20.81 -18.47 -31.38
CA HIS A 138 -21.39 -18.73 -32.69
C HIS A 138 -20.44 -18.23 -33.80
N ASN A 139 -20.38 -19.02 -34.85
CA ASN A 139 -19.53 -18.95 -36.04
C ASN A 139 -19.79 -17.71 -36.91
N GLY A 140 -18.82 -17.37 -37.78
CA GLY A 140 -19.09 -16.54 -38.95
C GLY A 140 -17.84 -16.03 -39.67
N ALA A 141 -17.55 -16.62 -40.84
CA ALA A 141 -16.51 -16.25 -41.78
C ALA A 141 -16.70 -14.85 -42.39
N GLY A 142 -15.63 -14.22 -42.89
CA GLY A 142 -15.77 -13.04 -43.76
C GLY A 142 -14.55 -12.13 -43.92
N ARG A 143 -13.69 -12.49 -44.89
CA ARG A 143 -13.01 -11.63 -45.88
C ARG A 143 -12.61 -10.17 -45.54
N SER A 144 -11.30 -9.93 -45.76
CA SER A 144 -10.72 -8.87 -46.61
C SER A 144 -11.04 -7.39 -46.34
N GLY A 145 -9.99 -6.61 -46.04
CA GLY A 145 -9.98 -5.17 -46.32
C GLY A 145 -9.16 -4.34 -45.34
N ALA A 146 -7.85 -4.20 -45.61
CA ALA A 146 -7.09 -3.07 -45.07
C ALA A 146 -7.56 -1.77 -45.75
N PRO A 147 -7.66 -0.65 -45.01
CA PRO A 147 -6.80 0.46 -45.43
C PRO A 147 -6.24 1.35 -44.30
N ARG A 148 -4.97 1.70 -44.51
CA ARG A 148 -4.35 3.03 -44.39
C ARG A 148 -4.18 3.65 -42.99
N LEU A 149 -2.92 3.61 -42.54
CA LEU A 149 -2.31 4.55 -41.61
C LEU A 149 -2.59 6.01 -42.00
N ARG A 150 -3.16 6.78 -41.07
CA ARG A 150 -3.02 8.24 -41.06
C ARG A 150 -1.91 8.62 -40.09
N ARG A 151 -0.86 9.23 -40.64
CA ARG A 151 0.22 9.90 -39.88
C ARG A 151 -0.31 11.17 -39.19
N PRO A 152 0.30 11.57 -38.06
CA PRO A 152 -0.12 12.74 -37.28
C PRO A 152 0.42 14.05 -37.89
N PRO A 153 -0.24 15.21 -37.67
CA PRO A 153 0.40 16.50 -37.89
C PRO A 153 1.40 16.81 -36.76
N GLN A 154 2.58 17.28 -37.17
CA GLN A 154 3.66 17.76 -36.31
C GLN A 154 3.53 19.26 -36.02
N ARG A 155 4.21 19.67 -34.92
CA ARG A 155 4.70 21.02 -34.55
C ARG A 155 3.64 21.96 -33.92
N ARG A 156 3.96 22.76 -32.89
CA ARG A 156 5.18 23.53 -32.64
C ARG A 156 5.38 23.83 -31.14
N ALA A 157 6.64 23.99 -30.74
CA ALA A 157 7.07 24.47 -29.44
C ALA A 157 6.75 25.97 -29.23
N ALA A 158 6.57 26.37 -27.98
CA ALA A 158 6.81 27.73 -27.52
C ALA A 158 7.34 27.69 -26.07
N ALA A 159 8.50 28.31 -25.91
CA ALA A 159 9.15 28.58 -24.64
C ALA A 159 8.46 29.75 -23.92
N GLY A 160 8.58 29.82 -22.60
CA GLY A 160 8.14 30.99 -21.83
C GLY A 160 8.62 30.92 -20.39
N ARG A 161 9.57 31.78 -20.04
CA ARG A 161 10.25 31.92 -18.76
C ARG A 161 9.45 32.81 -17.78
N GLY A 162 9.72 32.68 -16.47
CA GLY A 162 9.45 33.69 -15.43
C GLY A 162 9.27 33.04 -14.05
N ARG A 163 10.30 32.96 -13.18
CA ARG A 163 10.87 33.95 -12.23
C ARG A 163 9.90 34.50 -11.18
N GLY A 164 10.33 34.37 -9.92
CA GLY A 164 9.91 35.13 -8.73
C GLY A 164 8.88 34.40 -7.85
N SER A 165 8.91 34.42 -6.52
CA SER A 165 9.83 34.99 -5.51
C SER A 165 9.33 34.56 -4.12
N ALA A 166 10.19 34.74 -3.13
CA ALA A 166 10.11 34.43 -1.69
C ALA A 166 8.88 34.94 -0.90
N GLY A 167 8.61 34.28 0.23
CA GLY A 167 7.91 34.78 1.44
C GLY A 167 7.80 33.66 2.49
N ARG A 168 8.62 33.61 3.57
CA ARG A 168 8.54 34.25 4.90
C ARG A 168 7.37 33.81 5.82
N GLY A 169 7.72 33.46 7.08
CA GLY A 169 6.85 33.39 8.29
C GLY A 169 6.69 31.95 8.86
N ALA A 170 7.21 31.50 10.01
CA ALA A 170 7.30 31.96 11.42
C ALA A 170 6.13 31.47 12.33
N GLY A 171 6.47 30.90 13.51
CA GLY A 171 5.59 30.65 14.71
C GLY A 171 5.39 29.17 15.09
N ARG A 172 6.03 28.61 16.14
CA ARG A 172 5.66 28.54 17.60
C ARG A 172 4.23 28.00 17.85
N GLY A 173 3.90 27.04 18.72
CA GLY A 173 4.55 26.30 19.81
C GLY A 173 3.64 25.12 20.26
N PRO A 174 3.92 24.44 21.40
CA PRO A 174 3.44 23.07 21.68
C PRO A 174 2.23 23.00 22.61
N GLY A 175 1.46 21.91 22.54
CA GLY A 175 0.33 21.66 23.43
C GLY A 175 -0.11 20.20 23.56
N VAL A 176 0.11 19.68 24.78
CA VAL A 176 -0.71 18.73 25.55
C VAL A 176 -0.63 17.22 25.25
N ARG A 177 -0.29 16.49 26.33
CA ARG A 177 -0.28 15.02 26.49
C ARG A 177 -1.69 14.50 26.78
N GLY A 178 -2.04 13.35 26.23
CA GLY A 178 -3.21 12.56 26.62
C GLY A 178 -2.95 11.07 26.36
N ALA A 179 -3.02 10.27 27.42
CA ALA A 179 -2.65 8.86 27.44
C ALA A 179 -3.55 7.99 26.54
N GLY A 180 -2.94 7.07 25.79
CA GLY A 180 -3.63 6.12 24.92
C GLY A 180 -2.98 4.74 24.92
N LEU A 181 -3.81 3.70 24.79
CA LEU A 181 -3.48 2.28 24.86
C LEU A 181 -2.26 1.88 24.01
N ARG A 182 -1.50 0.91 24.55
CA ARG A 182 -0.14 0.49 24.19
C ARG A 182 -0.09 -0.43 22.97
N THR A 183 0.65 0.00 21.95
CA THR A 183 1.22 -0.84 20.88
C THR A 183 2.66 -0.39 20.64
N ALA A 184 3.54 -1.30 20.22
CA ALA A 184 4.99 -1.09 20.18
C ALA A 184 5.49 -0.29 18.96
N SER A 185 4.73 0.70 18.49
CA SER A 185 5.16 1.63 17.44
C SER A 185 5.60 3.00 17.99
N ASP A 186 5.55 3.21 19.31
CA ASP A 186 5.74 4.54 19.93
C ASP A 186 7.18 4.83 20.42
N ARG A 187 8.17 4.13 19.87
CA ARG A 187 9.59 4.44 20.09
C ARG A 187 10.37 4.24 18.79
N ARG A 188 10.42 5.27 17.94
CA ARG A 188 11.54 5.63 17.05
C ARG A 188 11.19 6.82 16.18
#